data_AF-A0A2D9G8B4-F1
#
_entry.id   AF-A0A2D9G8B4-F1
#
_cell.length_a   1.000
_cell.length_b   1.000
_cell.length_c   1.000
_cell.angle_alpha   90.00
_cell.angle_beta   90.00
_cell.angle_gamma   90.00
#
_symmetry.space_group_name_H-M   'P 1'
#
loop_
_entity.id
_entity.type
_entity.pdbx_description
1 polymer ?
#
loop_
_entity_poly.entity_id
_entity_poly.type
_entity_poly.pdbx_seq_one_letter_code
_entity_poly.pdbx_strand_id
1 'polypeptide(L)' 'MKKNKSSFEISIPSKSSEYIFAALTGEEVSIADEIIYLSANSLKDLRSRWNTIMRTIEVSYSVIKEIEE' A
#
# COMPACT_ATOMS: atom_id res chain seq x y z
N MET A 1 7.21 21.62 18.43
CA MET A 1 6.38 21.55 17.21
C MET A 1 5.46 20.34 17.32
N LYS A 2 4.13 20.51 17.22
CA LYS A 2 3.21 19.36 17.13
C LYS A 2 3.59 18.57 15.87
N LYS A 3 3.98 17.30 16.01
CA LYS A 3 4.19 16.41 14.86
C LYS A 3 2.83 16.24 14.17
N ASN A 4 2.63 16.89 13.03
CA ASN A 4 1.43 16.72 12.23
C ASN A 4 1.45 15.29 11.70
N LYS A 5 0.63 14.42 12.31
CA LYS A 5 0.39 13.09 11.77
C LYS A 5 -0.50 13.22 10.55
N SER A 6 -0.09 12.61 9.45
CA SER A 6 -0.88 12.56 8.23
C SER A 6 -1.10 11.09 7.88
N SER A 7 -2.33 10.77 7.47
CA SER A 7 -2.74 9.40 7.15
C SER A 7 -3.78 9.38 6.04
N PHE A 8 -3.85 8.27 5.33
CA PHE A 8 -4.96 7.93 4.43
C PHE A 8 -5.12 6.41 4.36
N GLU A 9 -6.26 6.00 3.81
CA GLU A 9 -6.68 4.63 3.64
C GLU A 9 -6.83 4.31 2.16
N ILE A 10 -6.43 3.10 1.77
CA ILE A 10 -6.59 2.58 0.40
C ILE A 10 -7.44 1.33 0.48
N SER A 11 -8.64 1.36 -0.08
CA SER A 11 -9.43 0.16 -0.30
C SER A 11 -8.93 -0.59 -1.53
N ILE A 12 -8.72 -1.90 -1.39
CA ILE A 12 -8.23 -2.77 -2.47
C ILE A 12 -9.33 -3.73 -2.90
N PRO A 13 -9.50 -3.99 -4.21
CA PRO A 13 -10.45 -4.99 -4.69
C PRO A 13 -10.14 -6.38 -4.16
N SER A 14 -11.15 -7.08 -3.66
CA SER A 14 -11.05 -8.44 -3.10
C SER A 14 -10.32 -9.44 -4.00
N LYS A 15 -10.56 -9.40 -5.33
CA LYS A 15 -9.96 -10.33 -6.31
C LYS A 15 -8.42 -10.29 -6.35
N SER A 16 -7.80 -9.15 -6.09
CA SER A 16 -6.33 -8.97 -6.14
C SER A 16 -5.72 -8.70 -4.76
N SER A 17 -6.54 -8.70 -3.72
CA SER A 17 -6.17 -8.32 -2.36
C SER A 17 -5.06 -9.20 -1.79
N GLU A 18 -5.16 -10.53 -1.91
CA GLU A 18 -4.18 -11.48 -1.37
C GLU A 18 -2.77 -11.26 -1.91
N TYR A 19 -2.62 -11.11 -3.23
CA TYR A 19 -1.32 -10.89 -3.87
C TYR A 19 -0.72 -9.55 -3.48
N ILE A 20 -1.55 -8.51 -3.42
CA ILE A 20 -1.11 -7.18 -3.01
C ILE A 20 -0.68 -7.18 -1.54
N PHE A 21 -1.40 -7.87 -0.66
CA PHE A 21 -1.01 -7.97 0.76
C PHE A 21 0.25 -8.79 0.95
N ALA A 22 0.43 -9.88 0.19
CA ALA A 22 1.67 -10.63 0.17
C ALA A 22 2.85 -9.75 -0.27
N ALA A 23 2.68 -8.94 -1.32
CA ALA A 23 3.72 -8.05 -1.81
C ALA A 23 4.04 -6.88 -0.86
N LEU A 24 3.07 -6.44 -0.06
CA LEU A 24 3.24 -5.40 0.96
C LEU A 24 3.70 -5.96 2.31
N THR A 25 3.87 -7.28 2.43
CA THR A 25 4.36 -7.91 3.65
C THR A 25 5.80 -7.46 3.90
N GLY A 26 6.04 -6.81 5.05
CA GLY A 26 7.34 -6.25 5.41
C GLY A 26 7.46 -4.73 5.20
N GLU A 27 6.49 -4.09 4.55
CA GLU A 27 6.37 -2.64 4.51
C GLU A 27 5.77 -2.09 5.81
N GLU A 28 6.06 -0.82 6.14
CA GLU A 28 5.47 -0.13 7.31
C GLU A 28 4.02 0.31 7.04
N VAL A 29 3.15 -0.67 6.78
CA VAL A 29 1.72 -0.51 6.52
C VAL A 29 0.91 -1.36 7.47
N SER A 30 -0.30 -0.91 7.82
CA SER A 30 -1.27 -1.75 8.53
C SER A 30 -2.34 -2.19 7.54
N ILE A 31 -2.69 -3.47 7.54
CA ILE A 31 -3.70 -4.04 6.63
C ILE A 31 -4.84 -4.59 7.48
N ALA A 32 -6.07 -4.17 7.19
CA ALA A 32 -7.29 -4.67 7.84
C ALA A 32 -8.45 -4.63 6.84
N ASP A 33 -9.23 -5.71 6.74
CA ASP A 33 -10.47 -5.77 5.95
C ASP A 33 -10.36 -5.16 4.54
N GLU A 34 -9.34 -5.58 3.79
CA GLU A 34 -9.05 -5.09 2.44
C GLU A 34 -8.60 -3.62 2.34
N ILE A 35 -8.29 -2.99 3.47
CA ILE A 35 -7.84 -1.61 3.57
C ILE A 35 -6.37 -1.58 3.99
N ILE A 36 -5.56 -0.82 3.25
CA ILE A 36 -4.21 -0.44 3.65
C ILE A 36 -4.26 0.91 4.36
N TYR A 37 -3.81 0.94 5.60
CA TYR A 37 -3.65 2.13 6.40
C TYR A 37 -2.20 2.60 6.42
N LEU A 38 -2.01 3.88 6.10
CA LEU A 38 -0.71 4.55 6.07
C LEU A 38 -0.71 5.72 7.05
N SER A 39 0.32 5.80 7.89
CA SER A 39 0.53 6.96 8.75
C SER A 39 2.00 7.38 8.74
N ALA A 40 2.22 8.69 8.79
CA ALA A 40 3.56 9.26 8.80
C ALA A 40 3.62 10.54 9.64
N ASN A 41 4.84 10.90 10.04
CA ASN A 41 5.10 12.08 10.87
C ASN A 41 5.21 13.39 10.06
N SER A 42 5.16 13.30 8.73
CA SER A 42 5.16 14.44 7.81
C SER A 42 4.58 14.05 6.46
N LEU A 43 4.14 15.03 5.67
CA LEU A 43 3.68 14.81 4.29
C LEU A 43 4.80 14.29 3.36
N LYS A 44 6.07 14.65 3.63
CA LYS A 44 7.22 14.17 2.83
C LYS A 44 7.41 12.66 3.01
N ASP A 45 7.39 12.21 4.26
CA ASP A 45 7.48 10.79 4.63
C ASP A 45 6.26 10.02 4.08
N LEU A 46 5.06 10.57 4.25
CA LEU A 46 3.83 10.00 3.70
C LEU A 46 3.90 9.80 2.19
N ARG A 47 4.35 10.82 1.45
CA ARG A 47 4.52 10.75 -0.01
C ARG A 47 5.53 9.67 -0.40
N SER A 48 6.63 9.55 0.34
CA SER A 48 7.65 8.53 0.06
C SER A 48 7.06 7.13 0.20
N ARG A 49 6.35 6.86 1.31
CA ARG A 49 5.70 5.57 1.57
C ARG A 49 4.63 5.25 0.54
N TRP A 50 3.81 6.24 0.18
CA TRP A 50 2.81 6.12 -0.88
C TRP A 50 3.43 5.66 -2.20
N ASN A 51 4.54 6.27 -2.62
CA ASN A 51 5.20 5.92 -3.86
C ASN A 51 5.70 4.47 -3.85
N THR A 52 6.27 4.01 -2.73
CA THR A 52 6.69 2.61 -2.58
C THR A 52 5.50 1.67 -2.75
N ILE A 53 4.41 1.92 -2.03
CA ILE A 53 3.23 1.05 -2.01
C ILE A 53 2.55 1.00 -3.37
N MET A 54 2.37 2.15 -4.02
CA MET A 54 1.80 2.20 -5.37
C MET A 54 2.65 1.44 -6.37
N ARG A 55 3.98 1.56 -6.28
CA ARG A 55 4.90 0.80 -7.15
C ARG A 55 4.80 -0.70 -6.90
N THR A 56 4.71 -1.13 -5.63
CA THR A 56 4.52 -2.53 -5.28
C THR A 56 3.20 -3.07 -5.81
N ILE A 57 2.11 -2.30 -5.69
CA ILE A 57 0.80 -2.66 -6.25
C ILE A 57 0.88 -2.79 -7.78
N GLU A 58 1.49 -1.84 -8.46
CA GLU A 58 1.65 -1.82 -9.92
C GLU A 58 2.44 -3.04 -10.43
N VAL A 59 3.56 -3.37 -9.78
CA VAL A 59 4.36 -4.56 -10.12
C VAL A 59 3.58 -5.84 -9.86
N SER A 60 2.91 -5.95 -8.71
CA SER A 60 2.12 -7.13 -8.35
C SER A 60 1.02 -7.37 -9.37
N TYR A 61 0.33 -6.31 -9.80
CA TYR A 61 -0.70 -6.40 -10.82
C TYR A 61 -0.14 -6.83 -12.18
N SER A 62 1.03 -6.32 -12.56
CA SER A 62 1.67 -6.68 -13.83
C SER A 62 2.05 -8.16 -13.87
N VAL A 63 2.59 -8.70 -12.78
CA VAL A 63 2.93 -10.13 -12.66
C VAL A 63 1.68 -11.00 -12.68
N ILE A 64 0.60 -10.62 -11.98
CA ILE A 64 -0.67 -11.37 -12.02
C ILE A 64 -1.19 -11.44 -13.46
N LYS A 65 -1.15 -10.32 -14.18
CA LYS A 65 -1.62 -10.27 -15.56
C LYS A 65 -0.82 -11.19 -16.48
N GLU A 66 0.49 -11.29 -16.31
CA GLU A 66 1.35 -12.21 -17.07
C GLU A 66 1.09 -13.69 -16.76
N ILE A 67 0.56 -14.01 -15.56
CA ILE A 67 0.22 -15.38 -15.17
C ILE A 67 -1.18 -15.79 -15.66
N GLU A 68 -2.10 -14.83 -15.82
CA GLU A 68 -3.47 -15.05 -16.32
C GLU A 68 -3.55 -15.14 -17.87
N GLU A 69 -2.55 -14.68 -18.61
CA GLU A 69 -2.44 -14.75 -20.09
C GLU A 69 -1.69 -16.01 -20.59
#